data_AF-A0A8J4QAM2-F1
#
_entry.id   AF-A0A8J4QAM2-F1
#
_cell.length_a   1.000
_cell.length_b   1.000
_cell.length_c   1.000
_cell.angle_alpha   90.00
_cell.angle_beta   90.00
_cell.angle_gamma   90.00
#
_symmetry.space_group_name_H-M   'P 1'
#
loop_
_entity.id
_entity.type
_entity.pdbx_description
1 polymer ?
#
loop_
_entity_poly.entity_id
_entity_poly.type
_entity_poly.pdbx_seq_one_letter_code
_entity_poly.pdbx_strand_id
1 'polypeptide(L)'
;MDMVLLRLRSEISLPIMKELVPHYLQDTGRERLDYLEDGKNVFKLRLKLCSSLYPINERIRDFFLEYDRHTLRTSPPWGSELLEAINSLKNVDSTALLQFLHPILNMLLHLIGNGGETLQVAAFRAMVNIVTRVQQESADDAERNHFLVNYVDYTFDDFGGRQAPVYPGLSTVWGSLARSKVILSHCSHFNLRC
;
A
#
# COMPACT_ATOMS: atom_id res chain seq x y z
N MET A 1 23.86 8.73 8.84
CA MET A 1 23.05 7.58 9.32
C MET A 1 22.16 7.22 8.14
N ASP A 2 22.80 6.58 7.18
CA ASP A 2 22.37 6.54 5.79
C ASP A 2 21.67 5.22 5.53
N MET A 3 20.35 5.18 5.79
CA MET A 3 19.52 4.06 5.37
C MET A 3 19.08 4.29 3.92
N VAL A 4 20.04 4.08 3.02
CA VAL A 4 19.84 4.07 1.57
C VAL A 4 18.87 2.94 1.18
N LEU A 5 17.84 3.33 0.44
CA LEU A 5 17.13 2.58 -0.60
C LEU A 5 17.70 1.17 -0.89
N LEU A 6 17.05 0.13 -0.39
CA LEU A 6 17.31 -1.24 -0.86
C LEU A 6 16.07 -1.83 -1.52
N ARG A 7 15.96 -1.59 -2.83
CA ARG A 7 15.41 -2.61 -3.73
C ARG A 7 16.45 -3.73 -3.80
N LEU A 8 16.50 -4.58 -2.77
CA LEU A 8 17.35 -5.76 -2.80
C LEU A 8 16.73 -6.76 -3.78
N ARG A 9 17.12 -6.64 -5.04
CA ARG A 9 16.98 -7.71 -6.03
C ARG A 9 18.27 -8.50 -5.97
N SER A 10 18.27 -9.57 -5.20
CA SER A 10 19.42 -10.44 -5.09
C SER A 10 19.08 -11.78 -5.73
N GLU A 11 19.87 -12.14 -6.72
CA GLU A 11 20.00 -13.52 -7.18
C GLU A 11 21.18 -14.10 -6.41
N ILE A 12 20.89 -14.95 -5.44
CA ILE A 12 21.89 -15.53 -4.54
C ILE A 12 21.93 -17.03 -4.80
N SER A 13 23.13 -17.55 -5.02
CA SER A 13 23.35 -19.00 -5.04
C SER A 13 23.83 -19.42 -3.66
N LEU A 14 23.05 -20.25 -2.98
CA LEU A 14 23.30 -20.70 -1.60
C LEU A 14 23.68 -22.20 -1.59
N PRO A 15 24.56 -22.62 -0.66
CA PRO A 15 24.77 -24.03 -0.40
C PRO A 15 23.60 -24.59 0.42
N ILE A 16 23.27 -25.86 0.19
CA ILE A 16 22.18 -26.55 0.90
C ILE A 16 22.81 -27.44 1.97
N MET A 17 22.28 -27.39 3.20
CA MET A 17 22.63 -28.37 4.23
C MET A 17 21.76 -29.61 4.13
N LYS A 18 22.33 -30.80 4.38
CA LYS A 18 21.59 -32.06 4.30
C LYS A 18 20.56 -32.22 5.43
N GLU A 19 20.89 -31.76 6.63
CA GLU A 19 19.99 -31.73 7.79
C GLU A 19 20.09 -30.41 8.54
N LEU A 20 18.96 -29.93 9.08
CA LEU A 20 18.91 -28.72 9.89
C LEU A 20 19.39 -29.03 11.31
N VAL A 21 20.55 -28.52 11.69
CA VAL A 21 21.11 -28.75 13.04
C VAL A 21 20.55 -27.75 14.06
N PRO A 22 20.43 -28.14 15.34
CA PRO A 22 20.14 -27.20 16.42
C PRO A 22 21.18 -26.06 16.43
N HIS A 23 20.73 -24.84 16.70
CA HIS A 23 21.61 -23.65 16.77
C HIS A 23 22.30 -23.28 15.45
N TYR A 24 21.75 -23.63 14.29
CA TYR A 24 22.31 -23.26 12.96
C TYR A 24 22.51 -21.74 12.74
N LEU A 25 21.87 -20.89 13.55
CA LEU A 25 22.04 -19.44 13.54
C LEU A 25 23.26 -18.95 14.36
N GLN A 26 23.86 -19.81 15.18
CA GLN A 26 25.02 -19.47 16.00
C GLN A 26 26.30 -19.78 15.22
N ASP A 27 27.25 -18.83 15.18
CA ASP A 27 28.50 -18.99 14.43
C ASP A 27 29.34 -20.19 14.88
N THR A 28 29.17 -20.60 16.13
CA THR A 28 29.85 -21.75 16.76
C THR A 28 29.47 -23.11 16.15
N GLY A 29 28.40 -23.20 15.36
CA GLY A 29 27.95 -24.45 14.72
C GLY A 29 28.45 -24.66 13.29
N ARG A 30 29.08 -23.66 12.66
CA ARG A 30 29.38 -23.67 11.22
C ARG A 30 30.38 -24.74 10.76
N GLU A 31 31.29 -25.15 11.64
CA GLU A 31 32.31 -26.17 11.34
C GLU A 31 31.77 -27.61 11.31
N ARG A 32 30.53 -27.84 11.77
CA ARG A 32 29.90 -29.18 11.83
C ARG A 32 28.77 -29.38 10.82
N LEU A 33 28.60 -28.47 9.87
CA LEU A 33 27.48 -28.53 8.93
C LEU A 33 27.81 -29.45 7.76
N ASP A 34 27.05 -30.53 7.59
CA ASP A 34 27.15 -31.41 6.43
C ASP A 34 26.40 -30.78 5.25
N TYR A 35 27.16 -30.23 4.31
CA TYR A 35 26.62 -29.59 3.11
C TYR A 35 26.43 -30.61 1.98
N LEU A 36 25.36 -30.40 1.23
CA LEU A 36 25.10 -31.13 -0.01
C LEU A 36 26.13 -30.73 -1.07
N GLU A 37 26.58 -31.69 -1.89
CA GLU A 37 27.55 -31.45 -2.97
C GLU A 37 28.84 -30.74 -2.51
N ASP A 38 29.32 -31.04 -1.29
CA ASP A 38 30.55 -30.48 -0.70
C ASP A 38 30.52 -28.94 -0.57
N GLY A 39 29.35 -28.37 -0.28
CA GLY A 39 29.20 -26.92 -0.09
C GLY A 39 29.08 -26.12 -1.37
N LYS A 40 28.87 -26.77 -2.53
CA LYS A 40 28.57 -26.05 -3.78
C LYS A 40 27.27 -25.27 -3.66
N ASN A 41 27.27 -24.07 -4.24
CA ASN A 41 26.10 -23.21 -4.34
C ASN A 41 25.13 -23.72 -5.41
N VAL A 42 24.38 -24.78 -5.08
CA VAL A 42 23.44 -25.44 -6.00
C VAL A 42 22.04 -24.83 -5.98
N PHE A 43 21.69 -24.06 -4.93
CA PHE A 43 20.37 -23.45 -4.79
C PHE A 43 20.37 -22.00 -5.27
N LYS A 44 19.70 -21.71 -6.37
CA LYS A 44 19.51 -20.33 -6.86
C LYS A 44 18.25 -19.73 -6.28
N LEU A 45 18.40 -18.66 -5.51
CA LEU A 45 17.33 -17.92 -4.86
C LEU A 45 17.23 -16.52 -5.46
N ARG A 46 16.07 -16.18 -6.02
CA ARG A 46 15.77 -14.81 -6.48
C ARG A 46 14.86 -14.11 -5.49
N LEU A 47 15.38 -13.13 -4.77
CA LEU A 47 14.64 -12.33 -3.79
C LEU A 47 14.28 -10.97 -4.36
N LYS A 48 13.07 -10.50 -4.02
CA LYS A 48 12.65 -9.11 -4.18
C LYS A 48 12.10 -8.65 -2.84
N LEU A 49 12.91 -7.93 -2.08
CA LEU A 49 12.46 -7.31 -0.84
C LEU A 49 11.73 -6.00 -1.17
N CYS A 50 10.47 -5.88 -0.76
CA CYS A 50 9.68 -4.65 -0.85
C CYS A 50 9.35 -4.21 0.59
N SER A 51 9.85 -3.06 1.02
CA SER A 51 9.39 -2.46 2.28
C SER A 51 7.99 -1.89 2.07
N SER A 52 7.02 -2.30 2.89
CA SER A 52 5.71 -1.67 2.97
C SER A 52 5.73 -0.33 3.70
N LEU A 53 6.86 0.02 4.34
CA LEU A 53 7.05 1.25 5.12
C LEU A 53 7.80 2.35 4.35
N TYR A 54 8.63 1.98 3.36
CA TYR A 54 9.43 2.93 2.59
C TYR A 54 9.14 2.80 1.09
N PRO A 55 8.24 3.64 0.56
CA PRO A 55 7.95 3.65 -0.87
C PRO A 55 9.19 4.01 -1.69
N ILE A 56 9.47 3.22 -2.71
CA ILE A 56 10.53 3.51 -3.68
C ILE A 56 10.09 4.64 -4.62
N ASN A 57 8.80 4.71 -4.93
CA ASN A 57 8.24 5.77 -5.75
C ASN A 57 8.29 7.09 -4.98
N GLU A 58 8.96 8.09 -5.57
CA GLU A 58 9.20 9.38 -4.92
C GLU A 58 7.90 10.08 -4.53
N ARG A 59 6.87 10.03 -5.38
CA ARG A 59 5.59 10.71 -5.10
C ARG A 59 4.82 10.06 -3.95
N ILE A 60 4.84 8.73 -3.86
CA ILE A 60 4.25 8.01 -2.73
C ILE A 60 5.03 8.34 -1.45
N ARG A 61 6.36 8.35 -1.52
CA ARG A 61 7.24 8.71 -0.40
C ARG A 61 6.98 10.14 0.09
N ASP A 62 6.90 11.10 -0.83
CA ASP A 62 6.65 12.51 -0.51
C ASP A 62 5.27 12.68 0.12
N PHE A 63 4.24 11.99 -0.40
CA PHE A 63 2.92 11.96 0.23
C PHE A 63 2.97 11.42 1.66
N PHE A 64 3.68 10.32 1.92
CA PHE A 64 3.78 9.76 3.27
C PHE A 64 4.48 10.72 4.23
N LEU A 65 5.59 11.31 3.78
CA LEU A 65 6.35 12.29 4.55
C LEU A 65 5.49 13.51 4.93
N GLU A 66 4.81 14.10 3.96
CA GLU A 66 4.00 15.31 4.19
C GLU A 66 2.75 15.00 5.02
N TYR A 67 2.16 13.82 4.87
CA TYR A 67 1.06 13.38 5.72
C TYR A 67 1.49 13.24 7.19
N ASP A 68 2.65 12.63 7.45
CA ASP A 68 3.18 12.49 8.80
C ASP A 68 3.48 13.85 9.43
N ARG A 69 4.08 14.77 8.65
CA ARG A 69 4.33 16.15 9.09
C ARG A 69 3.05 16.88 9.48
N HIS A 70 1.99 16.72 8.68
CA HIS A 70 0.68 17.28 8.95
C HIS A 70 0.05 16.67 10.22
N THR A 71 0.12 15.35 10.38
CA THR A 71 -0.48 14.63 11.51
C THR A 71 0.25 14.94 12.83
N LEU A 72 1.57 15.03 12.79
CA LEU A 72 2.42 15.36 13.94
C LEU A 72 2.48 16.87 14.23
N ARG A 73 1.80 17.70 13.42
CA ARG A 73 1.81 19.17 13.50
C ARG A 73 3.23 19.76 13.48
N THR A 74 4.13 19.12 12.74
CA THR A 74 5.53 19.55 12.65
C THR A 74 5.79 20.52 11.50
N SER A 75 4.80 20.75 10.61
CA SER A 75 4.88 21.76 9.57
C SER A 75 4.31 23.12 10.04
N PRO A 76 4.93 24.25 9.67
CA PRO A 76 4.33 25.58 9.76
C PRO A 76 2.98 25.66 9.00
N PRO A 77 2.20 26.75 9.10
CA PRO A 77 0.79 26.80 8.70
C PRO A 77 0.50 26.80 7.18
N TRP A 78 1.27 26.07 6.39
CA TRP A 78 1.12 25.98 4.93
C TRP A 78 0.73 24.56 4.54
N GLY A 79 -0.56 24.38 4.25
CA GLY A 79 -1.09 23.12 3.71
C GLY A 79 -0.74 22.88 2.23
N SER A 80 0.15 23.67 1.64
CA SER A 80 0.51 23.64 0.21
C SER A 80 1.25 22.37 -0.18
N GLU A 81 2.24 21.96 0.61
CA GLU A 81 3.15 20.86 0.31
C GLU A 81 2.40 19.52 0.34
N LEU A 82 1.54 19.33 1.35
CA LEU A 82 0.66 18.17 1.42
C LEU A 82 -0.35 18.17 0.26
N LEU A 83 -0.94 19.32 -0.08
CA LEU A 83 -1.85 19.42 -1.23
C LEU A 83 -1.13 19.07 -2.54
N GLU A 84 0.09 19.54 -2.74
CA GLU A 84 0.91 19.20 -3.90
C GLU A 84 1.23 17.71 -3.92
N ALA A 85 1.61 17.13 -2.78
CA ALA A 85 1.90 15.71 -2.67
C ALA A 85 0.66 14.86 -3.02
N ILE A 86 -0.52 15.19 -2.50
CA ILE A 86 -1.80 14.54 -2.84
C ILE A 86 -2.07 14.65 -4.34
N ASN A 87 -1.97 15.86 -4.91
CA ASN A 87 -2.22 16.09 -6.33
C ASN A 87 -1.22 15.37 -7.23
N SER A 88 -0.02 15.07 -6.73
CA SER A 88 1.02 14.35 -7.48
C SER A 88 0.77 12.84 -7.58
N LEU A 89 -0.07 12.26 -6.71
CA LEU A 89 -0.41 10.82 -6.72
C LEU A 89 -1.03 10.37 -8.05
N LYS A 90 -1.72 11.29 -8.76
CA LYS A 90 -2.29 11.02 -10.09
C LYS A 90 -1.24 10.64 -11.14
N ASN A 91 0.04 10.94 -10.89
CA ASN A 91 1.16 10.67 -11.80
C ASN A 91 1.91 9.37 -11.44
N VAL A 92 1.48 8.63 -10.41
CA VAL A 92 2.11 7.37 -9.99
C VAL A 92 1.59 6.22 -10.84
N ASP A 93 2.44 5.27 -11.22
CA ASP A 93 2.03 4.06 -11.95
C ASP A 93 1.05 3.20 -11.15
N SER A 94 0.06 2.60 -11.83
CA SER A 94 -0.97 1.75 -11.21
C SER A 94 -0.38 0.58 -10.42
N THR A 95 0.71 -0.01 -10.91
CA THR A 95 1.42 -1.11 -10.21
C THR A 95 2.10 -0.67 -8.92
N ALA A 96 2.54 0.58 -8.81
CA ALA A 96 3.09 1.15 -7.59
C ALA A 96 1.98 1.57 -6.64
N LEU A 97 0.87 2.13 -7.15
CA LEU A 97 -0.33 2.41 -6.37
C LEU A 97 -0.88 1.13 -5.74
N LEU A 98 -0.97 0.02 -6.49
CA LEU A 98 -1.41 -1.28 -5.99
C LEU A 98 -0.55 -1.78 -4.81
N GLN A 99 0.77 -1.61 -4.88
CA GLN A 99 1.68 -2.04 -3.80
C GLN A 99 1.46 -1.29 -2.49
N PHE A 100 1.00 -0.04 -2.56
CA PHE A 100 0.78 0.85 -1.42
C PHE A 100 -0.70 1.26 -1.28
N LEU A 101 -1.62 0.49 -1.87
CA LEU A 101 -3.01 0.88 -1.99
C LEU A 101 -3.65 1.09 -0.62
N HIS A 102 -3.48 0.10 0.26
CA HIS A 102 -4.04 0.14 1.60
C HIS A 102 -3.56 1.36 2.42
N PRO A 103 -2.24 1.61 2.59
CA PRO A 103 -1.79 2.79 3.33
C PRO A 103 -2.20 4.10 2.66
N ILE A 104 -2.12 4.22 1.33
CA ILE A 104 -2.54 5.46 0.64
C ILE A 104 -4.02 5.74 0.88
N LEU A 105 -4.90 4.76 0.68
CA LEU A 105 -6.34 4.95 0.87
C LEU A 105 -6.68 5.29 2.32
N ASN A 106 -6.06 4.64 3.31
CA ASN A 106 -6.29 4.95 4.72
C ASN A 106 -5.89 6.38 5.09
N MET A 107 -4.73 6.84 4.62
CA MET A 107 -4.26 8.21 4.87
C MET A 107 -5.19 9.23 4.20
N LEU A 108 -5.65 8.95 2.98
CA LEU A 108 -6.63 9.81 2.30
C LEU A 108 -7.99 9.81 3.02
N LEU A 109 -8.48 8.67 3.52
CA LEU A 109 -9.72 8.59 4.31
C LEU A 109 -9.62 9.42 5.59
N HIS A 110 -8.47 9.36 6.27
CA HIS A 110 -8.21 10.20 7.44
C HIS A 110 -8.25 11.69 7.11
N LEU A 111 -7.65 12.11 5.98
CA LEU A 111 -7.71 13.50 5.52
C LEU A 111 -9.14 13.95 5.13
N ILE A 112 -9.96 13.05 4.59
CA ILE A 112 -11.38 13.34 4.30
C ILE A 112 -12.17 13.53 5.60
N GLY A 113 -11.92 12.71 6.63
CA GLY A 113 -12.65 12.79 7.90
C GLY A 113 -12.21 13.95 8.80
N ASN A 114 -10.91 14.28 8.80
CA ASN A 114 -10.30 15.14 9.81
C ASN A 114 -9.54 16.35 9.24
N GLY A 115 -9.37 16.45 7.92
CA GLY A 115 -8.66 17.55 7.26
C GLY A 115 -9.50 18.83 7.15
N GLY A 116 -8.87 19.93 6.72
CA GLY A 116 -9.58 21.15 6.31
C GLY A 116 -10.24 21.01 4.93
N GLU A 117 -11.22 21.86 4.61
CA GLU A 117 -12.04 21.79 3.38
C GLU A 117 -11.23 21.52 2.11
N THR A 118 -10.17 22.29 1.86
CA THR A 118 -9.30 22.11 0.69
C THR A 118 -8.63 20.73 0.65
N LEU A 119 -8.16 20.23 1.79
CA LEU A 119 -7.52 18.92 1.91
C LEU A 119 -8.53 17.79 1.73
N GLN A 120 -9.75 17.95 2.27
CA GLN A 120 -10.83 16.97 2.11
C GLN A 120 -11.17 16.79 0.63
N VAL A 121 -11.35 17.90 -0.10
CA VAL A 121 -11.66 17.88 -1.54
C VAL A 121 -10.52 17.25 -2.35
N ALA A 122 -9.27 17.64 -2.08
CA ALA A 122 -8.11 17.07 -2.76
C ALA A 122 -7.96 15.57 -2.48
N ALA A 123 -8.12 15.15 -1.22
CA ALA A 123 -8.01 13.76 -0.81
C ALA A 123 -9.11 12.89 -1.44
N PHE A 124 -10.36 13.38 -1.47
CA PHE A 124 -11.46 12.69 -2.13
C PHE A 124 -11.20 12.52 -3.62
N ARG A 125 -10.78 13.59 -4.31
CA ARG A 125 -10.43 13.53 -5.74
C ARG A 125 -9.32 12.53 -6.02
N ALA A 126 -8.25 12.54 -5.21
CA ALA A 126 -7.14 11.61 -5.35
C ALA A 126 -7.59 10.16 -5.14
N MET A 127 -8.44 9.90 -4.13
CA MET A 127 -8.98 8.59 -3.84
C MET A 127 -9.79 8.03 -5.03
N VAL A 128 -10.71 8.82 -5.58
CA VAL A 128 -11.49 8.44 -6.77
C VAL A 128 -10.56 8.15 -7.96
N ASN A 129 -9.53 8.98 -8.19
CA ASN A 129 -8.57 8.76 -9.26
C ASN A 129 -7.81 7.42 -9.11
N ILE A 130 -7.35 7.12 -7.90
CA ILE A 130 -6.60 5.89 -7.60
C ILE A 130 -7.50 4.67 -7.77
N VAL A 131 -8.70 4.68 -7.19
CA VAL A 131 -9.65 3.55 -7.28
C VAL A 131 -10.02 3.26 -8.73
N THR A 132 -10.32 4.29 -9.54
CA THR A 132 -10.62 4.11 -10.96
C THR A 132 -9.45 3.52 -11.73
N ARG A 133 -8.23 4.02 -11.50
CA ARG A 133 -7.03 3.51 -12.20
C ARG A 133 -6.67 2.09 -11.80
N VAL A 134 -6.84 1.73 -10.52
CA VAL A 134 -6.61 0.36 -10.05
C VAL A 134 -7.69 -0.58 -10.58
N GLN A 135 -8.94 -0.14 -10.67
CA GLN A 135 -10.00 -0.93 -11.29
C GLN A 135 -9.68 -1.22 -12.76
N GLN A 136 -9.15 -0.25 -13.51
CA GLN A 136 -8.76 -0.43 -14.92
C GLN A 136 -7.57 -1.39 -15.13
N GLU A 137 -6.80 -1.71 -14.08
CA GLU A 137 -5.70 -2.67 -14.14
C GLU A 137 -6.19 -4.13 -14.03
N SER A 138 -7.49 -4.38 -13.80
CA SER A 138 -8.02 -5.75 -13.80
C SER A 138 -7.99 -6.36 -15.20
N ALA A 139 -7.65 -7.65 -15.28
CA ALA A 139 -7.51 -8.36 -16.56
C ALA A 139 -8.81 -8.40 -17.37
N ASP A 140 -9.95 -8.38 -16.69
CA ASP A 140 -11.28 -8.27 -17.28
C ASP A 140 -11.97 -7.00 -16.76
N ASP A 141 -12.31 -6.09 -17.68
CA ASP A 141 -13.00 -4.81 -17.40
C ASP A 141 -14.41 -5.02 -16.80
N ALA A 142 -14.96 -6.23 -16.96
CA ALA A 142 -16.26 -6.62 -16.43
C ALA A 142 -16.22 -7.09 -14.96
N GLU A 143 -15.05 -7.46 -14.43
CA GLU A 143 -14.91 -7.95 -13.06
C GLU A 143 -14.33 -6.89 -12.11
N ARG A 144 -14.87 -6.85 -10.88
CA ARG A 144 -14.35 -5.95 -9.84
C ARG A 144 -12.92 -6.37 -9.50
N ASN A 145 -12.01 -5.41 -9.39
CA ASN A 145 -10.64 -5.69 -8.99
C ASN A 145 -10.62 -6.32 -7.58
N HIS A 146 -10.11 -7.54 -7.47
CA HIS A 146 -10.13 -8.30 -6.22
C HIS A 146 -9.41 -7.58 -5.07
N PHE A 147 -8.36 -6.80 -5.35
CA PHE A 147 -7.67 -6.01 -4.33
C PHE A 147 -8.54 -4.89 -3.75
N LEU A 148 -9.35 -4.24 -4.60
CA LEU A 148 -10.28 -3.20 -4.15
C LEU A 148 -11.43 -3.80 -3.34
N VAL A 149 -11.96 -4.95 -3.77
CA VAL A 149 -13.00 -5.68 -3.02
C VAL A 149 -12.47 -6.06 -1.64
N ASN A 150 -11.30 -6.68 -1.56
CA ASN A 150 -10.68 -7.06 -0.29
C ASN A 150 -10.39 -5.85 0.61
N TYR A 151 -9.96 -4.72 0.03
CA TYR A 151 -9.74 -3.49 0.80
C TYR A 151 -11.04 -2.97 1.41
N VAL A 152 -12.12 -2.92 0.63
CA VAL A 152 -13.43 -2.46 1.09
C VAL A 152 -13.97 -3.36 2.19
N ASP A 153 -13.93 -4.67 1.97
CA ASP A 153 -14.37 -5.65 2.97
C ASP A 153 -13.54 -5.48 4.26
N TYR A 154 -12.21 -5.42 4.18
CA TYR A 154 -11.40 -5.23 5.38
C TYR A 154 -11.62 -3.88 6.10
N THR A 155 -11.82 -2.79 5.36
CA THR A 155 -11.83 -1.42 5.92
C THR A 155 -13.20 -1.02 6.44
N PHE A 156 -14.27 -1.50 5.80
CA PHE A 156 -15.65 -1.07 6.05
C PHE A 156 -16.58 -2.19 6.53
N ASP A 157 -16.14 -3.45 6.55
CA ASP A 157 -16.88 -4.50 7.22
C ASP A 157 -16.79 -4.33 8.74
N ASP A 158 -17.91 -4.59 9.41
CA ASP A 158 -18.01 -4.61 10.87
C ASP A 158 -17.85 -6.04 11.43
N PHE A 159 -17.47 -6.99 10.55
CA PHE A 159 -17.38 -8.43 10.82
C PHE A 159 -18.65 -8.98 11.47
N GLY A 160 -19.83 -8.49 11.06
CA GLY A 160 -21.12 -8.86 11.65
C GLY A 160 -21.28 -8.33 13.09
N GLY A 161 -20.76 -7.13 13.36
CA GLY A 161 -20.81 -6.47 14.67
C GLY A 161 -19.78 -6.98 15.69
N ARG A 162 -18.79 -7.77 15.27
CA ARG A 162 -17.73 -8.30 16.16
C ARG A 162 -16.60 -7.31 16.41
N GLN A 163 -16.43 -6.32 15.54
CA GLN A 163 -15.41 -5.29 15.69
C GLN A 163 -15.94 -3.95 15.18
N ALA A 164 -15.61 -2.85 15.88
CA ALA A 164 -15.94 -1.53 15.38
C ALA A 164 -15.15 -1.27 14.09
N PRO A 165 -15.81 -0.85 12.99
CA PRO A 165 -15.11 -0.52 11.76
C PRO A 165 -14.10 0.61 11.99
N VAL A 166 -12.98 0.58 11.28
CA VAL A 166 -11.84 1.50 11.47
C VAL A 166 -12.27 2.97 11.37
N TYR A 167 -13.29 3.25 10.56
CA TYR A 167 -13.91 4.57 10.43
C TYR A 167 -15.43 4.48 10.58
N PRO A 168 -15.99 4.55 11.81
CA PRO A 168 -17.41 4.32 12.06
C PRO A 168 -18.32 5.26 11.26
N GLY A 169 -18.00 6.56 11.21
CA GLY A 169 -18.79 7.56 10.46
C GLY A 169 -18.76 7.35 8.94
N LEU A 170 -17.63 6.88 8.39
CA LEU A 170 -17.50 6.58 6.96
C LEU A 170 -18.10 5.21 6.61
N SER A 171 -18.02 4.21 7.50
CA SER A 171 -18.53 2.85 7.27
C SER A 171 -20.05 2.82 7.06
N THR A 172 -20.81 3.69 7.74
CA THR A 172 -22.27 3.78 7.55
C THR A 172 -22.61 4.33 6.17
N VAL A 173 -21.87 5.33 5.69
CA VAL A 173 -22.09 6.00 4.40
C VAL A 173 -21.54 5.17 3.25
N TRP A 174 -20.27 4.76 3.34
CA TRP A 174 -19.53 4.03 2.31
C TRP A 174 -19.81 2.54 2.30
N GLY A 175 -20.10 1.92 3.45
CA GLY A 175 -20.52 0.51 3.48
C GLY A 175 -21.86 0.33 2.76
N SER A 176 -22.80 1.28 2.92
CA SER A 176 -24.05 1.33 2.16
C SER A 176 -23.80 1.59 0.66
N LEU A 177 -22.82 2.44 0.34
CA LEU A 177 -22.42 2.80 -1.03
C LEU A 177 -21.73 1.65 -1.78
N ALA A 178 -20.80 0.95 -1.13
CA ALA A 178 -20.00 -0.14 -1.70
C ALA A 178 -20.80 -1.44 -1.87
N ARG A 179 -21.79 -1.68 -1.00
CA ARG A 179 -22.75 -2.79 -1.12
C ARG A 179 -23.83 -2.53 -2.17
N SER A 180 -24.09 -1.28 -2.53
CA SER A 180 -25.04 -0.95 -3.60
C SER A 180 -24.38 -1.10 -4.97
N LYS A 181 -24.90 -2.00 -5.82
CA LYS A 181 -24.45 -2.23 -7.21
C LYS A 181 -24.49 -0.99 -8.13
N VAL A 182 -24.99 0.16 -7.66
CA VAL A 182 -25.43 1.30 -8.47
C VAL A 182 -24.31 2.28 -8.85
N ILE A 183 -23.21 2.35 -8.11
CA ILE A 183 -22.22 3.45 -8.32
C ILE A 183 -20.96 3.03 -9.08
N LEU A 184 -20.50 1.78 -9.00
CA LEU A 184 -19.37 1.35 -9.85
C LEU A 184 -19.73 1.38 -11.35
N SER A 185 -21.02 1.28 -11.71
CA SER A 185 -21.51 1.52 -13.08
C SER A 185 -21.77 3.00 -13.40
N HIS A 186 -21.81 3.89 -12.39
CA HIS A 186 -21.94 5.34 -12.57
C HIS A 186 -20.59 6.07 -12.54
N CYS A 187 -19.54 5.49 -11.97
CA CYS A 187 -18.18 6.04 -12.04
C CYS A 187 -17.62 6.03 -13.47
N SER A 188 -18.08 5.12 -14.34
CA SER A 188 -17.80 5.17 -15.79
C SER A 188 -18.60 6.26 -16.52
N HIS A 189 -19.58 6.90 -15.88
CA HIS A 189 -20.36 8.02 -16.41
C HIS A 189 -20.00 9.39 -15.81
N PHE A 190 -19.23 9.43 -14.71
CA PHE A 190 -18.71 10.66 -14.13
C PHE A 190 -17.46 11.13 -14.88
N ASN A 191 -17.68 11.46 -16.16
CA ASN A 191 -16.75 12.26 -16.94
C ASN A 191 -16.70 13.65 -16.31
N LEU A 192 -15.50 14.04 -15.91
CA LEU A 192 -15.13 15.32 -15.32
C LEU A 192 -15.90 16.52 -15.90
N ARG A 193 -16.75 17.13 -15.08
CA ARG A 193 -17.01 18.58 -15.11
C ARG A 193 -17.04 19.12 -13.68
N CYS A 194 -15.84 19.38 -13.18
CA CYS A 194 -15.52 20.43 -12.21
C CYS A 194 -14.08 20.84 -12.52
#